data_AF-A0A6L7IDR6-F1
#
_entry.id   AF-A0A6L7IDR6-F1
#
_cell.length_a   1.000
_cell.length_b   1.000
_cell.length_c   1.000
_cell.angle_alpha   90.00
_cell.angle_beta   90.00
_cell.angle_gamma   90.00
#
_symmetry.space_group_name_H-M   'P 1'
#
loop_
_entity.id
_entity.type
_entity.pdbx_description
1 polymer ?
#
loop_
_entity_poly.entity_id
_entity_poly.type
_entity_poly.pdbx_seq_one_letter_code
_entity_poly.pdbx_strand_id
1 'polypeptide(L)'
;MNLRKFAVCILFLLGLFLHAQNVYLSKVEKTNDNNDKYLFQIGKDVTNAEYLGEIDVIGYSDNDLAVFANVYKKAKDIGANSFAYQPIETIDGKIQPFNPANYKIKLYYSSKEELSKPSDLVYIFSSSQKPQKISINKQEYVLQPRSFMSIKTIPGDTYVISTKKLLGSTIKISGQSGSSAQYFQMSSLRVRSNTYGEPGINLKSGDITVLDRSYGDFLRMIYTENQK
;
A
#
# COMPACT_ATOMS: atom_id res chain seq x y z
N MET A 1 -35.16 31.93 -1.01
CA MET A 1 -34.46 31.32 -2.17
C MET A 1 -35.40 30.31 -2.82
N ASN A 2 -35.64 30.38 -4.14
CA ASN A 2 -36.58 29.48 -4.83
C ASN A 2 -36.07 28.03 -4.72
N LEU A 3 -36.95 27.06 -4.43
CA LEU A 3 -36.62 25.65 -4.22
C LEU A 3 -35.78 25.05 -5.36
N ARG A 4 -36.04 25.48 -6.60
CA ARG A 4 -35.26 25.08 -7.78
C ARG A 4 -33.81 25.58 -7.73
N LYS A 5 -33.60 26.82 -7.27
CA LYS A 5 -32.25 27.40 -7.09
C LYS A 5 -31.51 26.72 -5.94
N PHE A 6 -32.22 26.37 -4.87
CA PHE A 6 -31.66 25.61 -3.74
C PHE A 6 -31.21 24.21 -4.15
N ALA A 7 -32.03 23.48 -4.92
CA ALA A 7 -31.70 22.16 -5.44
C ALA A 7 -30.48 22.20 -6.38
N VAL A 8 -30.37 23.20 -7.26
CA VAL A 8 -29.21 23.38 -8.13
C VAL A 8 -27.93 23.66 -7.33
N CYS A 9 -28.00 24.50 -6.28
CA CYS A 9 -26.87 24.72 -5.38
C CYS A 9 -26.43 23.44 -4.66
N ILE A 10 -27.38 22.63 -4.16
CA ILE A 10 -27.06 21.34 -3.53
C ILE A 10 -26.41 20.40 -4.52
N LEU A 11 -26.91 20.31 -5.76
CA LEU A 11 -26.33 19.45 -6.79
C LEU A 11 -24.89 19.85 -7.12
N PHE A 12 -24.62 21.16 -7.19
CA PHE A 12 -23.28 21.70 -7.42
C PHE A 12 -22.32 21.41 -6.26
N LEU A 13 -22.80 21.57 -5.02
CA LEU A 13 -22.05 21.22 -3.80
C LEU A 13 -21.76 19.71 -3.71
N LEU A 14 -22.71 18.86 -4.11
CA LEU A 14 -22.52 17.40 -4.16
C LEU A 14 -21.47 16.99 -5.20
N GLY A 15 -21.39 17.71 -6.33
CA GLY A 15 -20.35 17.49 -7.34
C GLY A 15 -18.92 17.74 -6.83
N LEU A 16 -18.75 18.61 -5.82
CA LEU A 16 -17.43 18.86 -5.21
C LEU A 16 -16.92 17.69 -4.36
N PHE A 17 -17.81 16.77 -3.94
CA PHE A 17 -17.44 15.57 -3.20
C PHE A 17 -17.04 14.39 -4.11
N LEU A 18 -17.07 14.57 -5.43
CA LEU A 18 -16.56 13.59 -6.40
C LEU A 18 -15.04 13.70 -6.49
N HIS A 19 -14.34 13.24 -5.46
CA HIS A 19 -12.90 13.04 -5.52
C HIS A 19 -12.62 11.68 -6.16
N ALA A 20 -12.39 11.66 -7.47
CA ALA A 20 -11.84 10.50 -8.15
C ALA A 20 -10.31 10.61 -8.17
N GLN A 21 -9.61 9.67 -7.52
CA GLN A 21 -8.18 9.49 -7.77
C GLN A 21 -8.02 8.81 -9.13
N ASN A 22 -7.30 9.48 -10.03
CA ASN A 22 -7.06 9.02 -11.38
C ASN A 22 -5.63 8.48 -11.48
N VAL A 23 -5.49 7.38 -12.21
CA VAL A 23 -4.20 6.78 -12.54
C VAL A 23 -4.04 6.88 -14.05
N TYR A 24 -2.98 7.50 -14.53
CA TYR A 24 -2.69 7.69 -15.95
C TYR A 24 -1.40 6.96 -16.31
N LEU A 25 -1.39 6.26 -17.44
CA LEU A 25 -0.14 5.79 -18.03
C LEU A 25 0.39 7.00 -18.82
N SER A 26 1.19 7.83 -18.15
CA SER A 26 1.57 9.16 -18.62
C SER A 26 2.66 9.11 -19.69
N LYS A 27 3.47 8.04 -19.69
CA LYS A 27 4.49 7.81 -20.69
C LYS A 27 4.63 6.33 -20.99
N VAL A 28 4.76 6.00 -22.27
CA VAL A 28 5.18 4.68 -22.75
C VAL A 28 6.43 4.90 -23.60
N GLU A 29 7.56 4.43 -23.09
CA GLU A 29 8.85 4.43 -23.80
C GLU A 29 8.99 3.15 -24.63
N LYS A 30 8.65 2.01 -24.02
CA LYS A 30 8.77 0.69 -24.63
C LYS A 30 7.74 -0.27 -24.03
N THR A 31 7.41 -1.31 -24.80
CA THR A 31 6.61 -2.45 -24.33
C THR A 31 7.47 -3.71 -24.30
N ASN A 32 7.17 -4.62 -23.37
CA ASN A 32 7.82 -5.91 -23.24
C ASN A 32 6.75 -7.03 -23.28
N ASP A 33 7.02 -8.17 -23.93
CA ASP A 33 6.06 -9.29 -24.05
C ASP A 33 6.05 -10.18 -22.78
N ASN A 34 6.08 -9.52 -21.63
CA ASN A 34 6.16 -10.17 -20.34
C ASN A 34 4.75 -10.39 -19.74
N ASN A 35 4.50 -11.61 -19.29
CA ASN A 35 3.22 -12.06 -18.73
C ASN A 35 3.28 -12.35 -17.22
N ASP A 36 4.32 -11.85 -16.53
CA ASP A 36 4.47 -12.00 -15.09
C ASP A 36 3.27 -11.42 -14.32
N LYS A 37 2.75 -12.20 -13.37
CA LYS A 37 1.63 -11.81 -12.52
C LYS A 37 2.02 -10.88 -11.36
N TYR A 38 3.31 -10.67 -11.11
CA TYR A 38 3.79 -9.81 -10.04
C TYR A 38 4.15 -8.41 -10.51
N LEU A 39 4.14 -7.46 -9.57
CA LEU A 39 4.62 -6.10 -9.79
C LEU A 39 5.38 -5.65 -8.53
N PHE A 40 6.70 -5.79 -8.51
CA PHE A 40 7.51 -5.56 -7.31
C PHE A 40 8.22 -4.22 -7.33
N GLN A 41 8.44 -3.65 -6.15
CA GLN A 41 9.25 -2.45 -6.05
C GLN A 41 10.73 -2.82 -6.24
N ILE A 42 11.44 -2.09 -7.09
CA ILE A 42 12.90 -2.23 -7.23
C ILE A 42 13.62 -1.23 -6.33
N GLY A 43 14.73 -1.69 -5.76
CA GLY A 43 15.65 -0.85 -5.00
C GLY A 43 16.51 0.03 -5.90
N LYS A 44 17.20 1.01 -5.30
CA LYS A 44 18.15 1.89 -6.02
C LYS A 44 19.33 1.12 -6.60
N ASP A 45 19.61 -0.07 -6.07
CA ASP A 45 20.76 -0.91 -6.43
C ASP A 45 20.47 -1.84 -7.63
N VAL A 46 19.28 -1.73 -8.25
CA VAL A 46 18.93 -2.49 -9.45
C VAL A 46 19.48 -1.76 -10.67
N THR A 47 20.46 -2.36 -11.34
CA THR A 47 21.19 -1.74 -12.44
C THR A 47 20.74 -2.20 -13.83
N ASN A 48 20.11 -3.38 -13.95
CA ASN A 48 19.77 -3.97 -15.26
C ASN A 48 18.26 -3.99 -15.54
N ALA A 49 17.50 -3.10 -14.91
CA ALA A 49 16.09 -2.94 -15.20
C ALA A 49 15.87 -2.15 -16.50
N GLU A 50 15.11 -2.73 -17.43
CA GLU A 50 14.68 -2.07 -18.65
C GLU A 50 13.53 -1.10 -18.34
N TYR A 51 13.74 0.19 -18.59
CA TYR A 51 12.70 1.20 -18.39
C TYR A 51 11.65 1.14 -19.51
N LEU A 52 10.37 1.10 -19.12
CA LEU A 52 9.24 0.94 -20.03
C LEU A 52 8.32 2.16 -20.08
N GLY A 53 8.18 2.91 -18.99
CA GLY A 53 7.26 4.05 -18.97
C GLY A 53 7.01 4.64 -17.59
N GLU A 54 5.98 5.47 -17.50
CA GLU A 54 5.60 6.20 -16.29
C GLU A 54 4.09 6.16 -16.05
N ILE A 55 3.72 6.13 -14.77
CA ILE A 55 2.36 6.33 -14.30
C ILE A 55 2.29 7.60 -13.45
N ASP A 56 1.30 8.43 -13.72
CA ASP A 56 0.94 9.57 -12.89
C ASP A 56 -0.31 9.23 -12.08
N VAL A 57 -0.26 9.43 -10.76
CA VAL A 57 -1.42 9.29 -9.87
C VAL A 57 -1.83 10.68 -9.38
N ILE A 58 -3.09 11.06 -9.63
CA ILE A 58 -3.61 12.41 -9.40
C ILE A 58 -4.93 12.34 -8.62
N GLY A 59 -5.03 13.13 -7.56
CA GLY A 59 -6.15 13.11 -6.61
C GLY A 59 -5.86 12.19 -5.42
N TYR A 60 -6.66 12.27 -4.37
CA TYR A 60 -6.51 11.44 -3.17
C TYR A 60 -7.58 10.34 -3.12
N SER A 61 -7.19 9.15 -2.67
CA SER A 61 -8.11 8.08 -2.29
C SER A 61 -7.65 7.44 -0.98
N ASP A 62 -8.61 7.01 -0.17
CA ASP A 62 -8.38 6.16 1.00
C ASP A 62 -8.47 4.66 0.66
N ASN A 63 -8.80 4.32 -0.59
CA ASN A 63 -8.91 2.94 -1.08
C ASN A 63 -7.64 2.51 -1.82
N ASP A 64 -6.54 2.35 -1.07
CA ASP A 64 -5.22 2.02 -1.64
C ASP A 64 -5.23 0.76 -2.52
N LEU A 65 -6.10 -0.22 -2.24
CA LEU A 65 -6.24 -1.43 -3.04
C LEU A 65 -6.79 -1.14 -4.45
N ALA A 66 -7.80 -0.28 -4.56
CA ALA A 66 -8.34 0.11 -5.86
C ALA A 66 -7.32 0.91 -6.69
N VAL A 67 -6.54 1.75 -6.01
CA VAL A 67 -5.45 2.53 -6.64
C VAL A 67 -4.37 1.60 -7.15
N PHE A 68 -3.94 0.65 -6.30
CA PHE A 68 -2.98 -0.38 -6.69
C PHE A 68 -3.49 -1.21 -7.87
N ALA A 69 -4.75 -1.63 -7.88
CA ALA A 69 -5.32 -2.40 -8.99
C ALA A 69 -5.24 -1.64 -10.32
N ASN A 70 -5.47 -0.32 -10.30
CA ASN A 70 -5.35 0.53 -11.49
C ASN A 70 -3.90 0.72 -11.92
N VAL A 71 -2.97 0.94 -10.98
CA VAL A 71 -1.52 1.01 -11.25
C VAL A 71 -1.04 -0.31 -11.84
N TYR A 72 -1.41 -1.43 -11.22
CA TYR A 72 -1.08 -2.77 -11.64
C TYR A 72 -1.55 -3.02 -13.07
N LYS A 73 -2.82 -2.76 -13.36
CA LYS A 73 -3.38 -2.95 -14.70
C LYS A 73 -2.58 -2.20 -15.77
N LYS A 74 -2.30 -0.90 -15.54
CA LYS A 74 -1.55 -0.07 -16.48
C LYS A 74 -0.10 -0.51 -16.64
N ALA A 75 0.52 -0.99 -15.57
CA ALA A 75 1.86 -1.56 -15.64
C ALA A 75 1.87 -2.84 -16.49
N LYS A 76 0.85 -3.70 -16.34
CA LYS A 76 0.70 -4.92 -17.14
C LYS A 76 0.40 -4.63 -18.61
N ASP A 77 -0.34 -3.55 -18.92
CA ASP A 77 -0.64 -3.15 -20.30
C ASP A 77 0.63 -2.91 -21.15
N ILE A 78 1.78 -2.63 -20.52
CA ILE A 78 3.08 -2.45 -21.21
C ILE A 78 4.12 -3.53 -20.88
N GLY A 79 3.75 -4.57 -20.13
CA GLY A 79 4.63 -5.68 -19.76
C GLY A 79 5.55 -5.42 -18.56
N ALA A 80 5.35 -4.35 -17.78
CA ALA A 80 6.18 -4.07 -16.62
C ALA A 80 5.96 -5.09 -15.49
N ASN A 81 7.04 -5.57 -14.86
CA ASN A 81 6.99 -6.45 -13.67
C ASN A 81 7.61 -5.81 -12.42
N SER A 82 8.15 -4.61 -12.56
CA SER A 82 8.69 -3.85 -11.45
C SER A 82 8.43 -2.35 -11.57
N PHE A 83 8.57 -1.65 -10.45
CA PHE A 83 8.33 -0.21 -10.37
C PHE A 83 9.21 0.50 -9.34
N ALA A 84 9.34 1.81 -9.49
CA ALA A 84 9.99 2.68 -8.53
C ALA A 84 9.26 4.02 -8.38
N TYR A 85 9.32 4.62 -7.20
CA TYR A 85 8.88 5.99 -7.00
C TYR A 85 9.79 6.96 -7.76
N GLN A 86 9.18 7.95 -8.42
CA GLN A 86 9.88 9.07 -9.02
C GLN A 86 9.70 10.32 -8.16
N PRO A 87 10.75 10.77 -7.47
CA PRO A 87 10.73 12.03 -6.74
C PRO A 87 10.45 13.21 -7.68
N ILE A 88 9.68 14.18 -7.19
CA ILE A 88 9.42 15.43 -7.90
C ILE A 88 10.42 16.47 -7.40
N GLU A 89 11.18 17.08 -8.30
CA GLU A 89 12.13 18.15 -7.98
C GLU A 89 11.48 19.52 -8.16
N THR A 90 11.76 20.45 -7.24
CA THR A 90 11.39 21.87 -7.38
C THR A 90 12.33 22.59 -8.34
N ILE A 91 11.95 23.80 -8.75
CA ILE A 91 12.79 24.69 -9.58
C ILE A 91 14.17 24.92 -8.92
N ASP A 92 14.22 24.94 -7.58
CA ASP A 92 15.47 25.09 -6.81
C ASP A 92 16.25 23.77 -6.63
N GLY A 93 15.87 22.70 -7.31
CA GLY A 93 16.52 21.39 -7.24
C GLY A 93 16.26 20.59 -5.95
N LYS A 94 15.28 21.01 -5.13
CA LYS A 94 14.93 20.27 -3.90
C LYS A 94 13.90 19.18 -4.21
N ILE A 95 14.05 18.02 -3.59
CA ILE A 95 13.06 16.95 -3.68
C ILE A 95 11.84 17.31 -2.84
N GLN A 96 10.65 17.29 -3.44
CA GLN A 96 9.39 17.46 -2.73
C GLN A 96 9.10 16.24 -1.84
N PRO A 97 8.53 16.46 -0.64
CA PRO A 97 7.97 15.37 0.16
C PRO A 97 6.94 14.57 -0.64
N PHE A 98 6.85 13.26 -0.35
CA PHE A 98 5.84 12.42 -0.96
C PHE A 98 4.43 12.99 -0.73
N ASN A 99 3.65 13.10 -1.79
CA ASN A 99 2.27 13.57 -1.74
C ASN A 99 1.33 12.44 -2.17
N PRO A 100 0.49 11.90 -1.27
CA PRO A 100 -0.43 10.81 -1.62
C PRO A 100 -1.51 11.23 -2.64
N ALA A 101 -1.68 12.53 -2.89
CA ALA A 101 -2.57 13.07 -3.90
C ALA A 101 -1.91 13.34 -5.25
N ASN A 102 -0.58 13.31 -5.33
CA ASN A 102 0.17 13.56 -6.55
C ASN A 102 1.55 12.89 -6.50
N TYR A 103 1.71 11.79 -7.23
CA TYR A 103 2.99 11.09 -7.30
C TYR A 103 3.18 10.38 -8.64
N LYS A 104 4.44 10.11 -8.96
CA LYS A 104 4.85 9.44 -10.19
C LYS A 104 5.52 8.11 -9.90
N ILE A 105 5.26 7.15 -10.77
CA ILE A 105 5.81 5.79 -10.70
C ILE A 105 6.52 5.50 -12.02
N LYS A 106 7.79 5.12 -11.97
CA LYS A 106 8.50 4.57 -13.13
C LYS A 106 8.25 3.07 -13.22
N LEU A 107 8.05 2.59 -14.43
CA LEU A 107 7.75 1.20 -14.75
C LEU A 107 8.92 0.55 -15.46
N TYR A 108 9.20 -0.69 -15.09
CA TYR A 108 10.33 -1.43 -15.60
C TYR A 108 9.99 -2.89 -15.87
N TYR A 109 10.81 -3.51 -16.72
CA TYR A 109 11.01 -4.94 -16.75
C TYR A 109 12.36 -5.27 -16.09
N SER A 110 12.34 -6.15 -15.09
CA SER A 110 13.52 -6.65 -14.39
C SER A 110 13.55 -8.18 -14.49
N SER A 111 14.75 -8.77 -14.47
CA SER A 111 14.87 -10.22 -14.49
C SER A 111 14.41 -10.84 -13.17
N LYS A 112 14.03 -12.12 -13.22
CA LYS A 112 13.59 -12.86 -12.03
C LYS A 112 14.66 -12.92 -10.96
N GLU A 113 15.94 -13.02 -11.35
CA GLU A 113 17.09 -13.07 -10.44
C GLU A 113 17.22 -11.78 -9.62
N GLU A 114 17.01 -10.62 -10.26
CA GLU A 114 17.06 -9.33 -9.56
C GLU A 114 15.91 -9.19 -8.55
N LEU A 115 14.75 -9.73 -8.88
CA LEU A 115 13.53 -9.61 -8.09
C LEU A 115 13.41 -10.66 -6.96
N SER A 116 14.15 -11.76 -7.06
CA SER A 116 14.09 -12.90 -6.13
C SER A 116 15.14 -12.86 -5.02
N LYS A 117 15.78 -11.69 -4.78
CA LYS A 117 16.77 -11.53 -3.70
C LYS A 117 16.12 -11.86 -2.35
N PRO A 118 16.74 -12.74 -1.52
CA PRO A 118 16.25 -13.03 -0.19
C PRO A 118 16.12 -11.78 0.68
N SER A 119 15.15 -11.79 1.59
CA SER A 119 14.96 -10.74 2.57
C SER A 119 14.47 -11.35 3.88
N ASP A 120 15.09 -10.92 4.98
CA ASP A 120 14.72 -11.27 6.34
C ASP A 120 13.77 -10.23 6.97
N LEU A 121 13.18 -9.35 6.15
CA LEU A 121 12.32 -8.28 6.62
C LEU A 121 10.85 -8.71 6.67
N VAL A 122 10.19 -8.33 7.76
CA VAL A 122 8.75 -8.39 7.91
C VAL A 122 8.23 -6.96 8.01
N TYR A 123 7.28 -6.62 7.13
CA TYR A 123 6.62 -5.32 7.10
C TYR A 123 5.21 -5.41 7.70
N ILE A 124 4.88 -4.45 8.55
CA ILE A 124 3.60 -4.37 9.25
C ILE A 124 2.96 -3.01 8.95
N PHE A 125 1.87 -3.00 8.19
CA PHE A 125 1.17 -1.80 7.75
C PHE A 125 -0.02 -1.48 8.64
N SER A 126 -0.26 -0.20 8.88
CA SER A 126 -1.47 0.31 9.52
C SER A 126 -2.40 0.89 8.47
N SER A 127 -3.51 0.18 8.24
CA SER A 127 -4.59 0.64 7.35
C SER A 127 -5.70 1.41 8.05
N SER A 128 -5.50 1.71 9.34
CA SER A 128 -6.46 2.45 10.15
C SER A 128 -6.31 3.94 9.94
N GLN A 129 -7.43 4.66 9.94
CA GLN A 129 -7.46 6.12 9.94
C GLN A 129 -7.09 6.73 11.31
N LYS A 130 -6.90 5.89 12.32
CA LYS A 130 -6.52 6.27 13.69
C LYS A 130 -5.29 5.50 14.14
N PRO A 131 -4.45 6.07 15.03
CA PRO A 131 -3.33 5.35 15.62
C PRO A 131 -3.76 4.01 16.22
N GLN A 132 -2.94 2.98 16.05
CA GLN A 132 -3.21 1.63 16.53
C GLN A 132 -2.07 1.13 17.41
N LYS A 133 -2.42 0.63 18.59
CA LYS A 133 -1.47 -0.12 19.42
C LYS A 133 -1.32 -1.54 18.87
N ILE A 134 -0.09 -1.99 18.73
CA ILE A 134 0.26 -3.38 18.46
C ILE A 134 1.29 -3.85 19.46
N SER A 135 1.52 -5.15 19.50
CA SER A 135 2.65 -5.72 20.23
C SER A 135 3.46 -6.64 19.36
N ILE A 136 4.78 -6.56 19.51
CA ILE A 136 5.75 -7.49 18.95
C ILE A 136 6.57 -8.03 20.12
N ASN A 137 6.58 -9.34 20.33
CA ASN A 137 7.29 -9.99 21.44
C ASN A 137 6.98 -9.36 22.81
N LYS A 138 5.70 -9.04 23.05
CA LYS A 138 5.18 -8.35 24.26
C LYS A 138 5.61 -6.89 24.43
N GLN A 139 6.53 -6.38 23.62
CA GLN A 139 6.83 -4.94 23.55
C GLN A 139 5.72 -4.23 22.77
N GLU A 140 5.32 -3.04 23.23
CA GLU A 140 4.23 -2.27 22.63
C GLU A 140 4.75 -1.22 21.65
N TYR A 141 4.01 -1.04 20.56
CA TYR A 141 4.27 -0.02 19.54
C TYR A 141 2.97 0.68 19.17
N VAL A 142 3.08 1.93 18.71
CA VAL A 142 1.95 2.69 18.15
C VAL A 142 2.22 2.88 16.66
N LEU A 143 1.40 2.24 15.83
CA LEU A 143 1.36 2.51 14.39
C LEU A 143 0.47 3.72 14.12
N GLN A 144 0.99 4.67 13.34
CA GLN A 144 0.23 5.84 12.93
C GLN A 144 -0.68 5.50 11.74
N PRO A 145 -1.66 6.33 11.40
CA PRO A 145 -2.41 6.17 10.15
C PRO A 145 -1.49 6.21 8.93
N ARG A 146 -1.77 5.37 7.92
CA ARG A 146 -1.00 5.27 6.66
C ARG A 146 0.52 5.17 6.89
N SER A 147 0.89 4.33 7.85
CA SER A 147 2.29 4.08 8.17
C SER A 147 2.58 2.60 8.26
N PHE A 148 3.86 2.25 8.25
CA PHE A 148 4.30 0.88 8.44
C PHE A 148 5.52 0.83 9.37
N MET A 149 5.82 -0.34 9.91
CA MET A 149 7.11 -0.60 10.54
C MET A 149 7.73 -1.86 9.95
N SER A 150 9.05 -1.95 10.00
CA SER A 150 9.81 -3.13 9.61
C SER A 150 10.47 -3.80 10.82
N ILE A 151 10.54 -5.13 10.80
CA ILE A 151 11.37 -5.91 11.71
C ILE A 151 12.29 -6.82 10.89
N LYS A 152 13.55 -6.89 11.31
CA LYS A 152 14.52 -7.84 10.78
C LYS A 152 14.42 -9.13 11.59
N THR A 153 14.17 -10.24 10.92
CA THR A 153 14.03 -11.56 11.55
C THR A 153 15.35 -12.30 11.58
N ILE A 154 15.58 -13.08 12.63
CA ILE A 154 16.74 -13.96 12.76
C ILE A 154 16.29 -15.39 12.47
N PRO A 155 16.98 -16.15 11.59
CA PRO A 155 16.65 -17.55 11.34
C PRO A 155 16.60 -18.38 12.64
N GLY A 156 15.51 -19.11 12.85
CA GLY A 156 15.28 -19.90 14.06
C GLY A 156 14.51 -19.18 15.17
N ASP A 157 14.49 -17.84 15.18
CA ASP A 157 13.69 -17.08 16.13
C ASP A 157 12.21 -17.04 15.72
N THR A 158 11.33 -16.99 16.72
CA THR A 158 9.88 -16.80 16.53
C THR A 158 9.44 -15.46 17.10
N TYR A 159 8.77 -14.67 16.26
CA TYR A 159 8.22 -13.37 16.58
C TYR A 159 6.70 -13.48 16.76
N VAL A 160 6.18 -12.95 17.86
CA VAL A 160 4.74 -12.94 18.16
C VAL A 160 4.20 -11.53 17.97
N ILE A 161 3.29 -11.34 17.01
CA ILE A 161 2.69 -10.04 16.67
C ILE A 161 1.20 -10.07 17.01
N SER A 162 0.69 -9.05 17.72
CA SER A 162 -0.73 -8.98 18.09
C SER A 162 -1.31 -7.57 18.01
N THR A 163 -2.63 -7.48 17.78
CA THR A 163 -3.40 -6.22 17.70
C THR A 163 -3.86 -5.68 19.07
N LYS A 164 -3.45 -6.31 20.19
CA LYS A 164 -3.69 -5.95 21.61
C LYS A 164 -5.14 -5.61 22.03
N LYS A 165 -6.13 -5.82 21.18
CA LYS A 165 -7.55 -5.63 21.52
C LYS A 165 -8.11 -6.90 22.17
N LEU A 166 -9.22 -6.77 22.90
CA LEU A 166 -9.78 -7.85 23.73
C LEU A 166 -9.98 -9.17 22.96
N LEU A 167 -10.42 -9.10 21.71
CA LEU A 167 -10.53 -10.24 20.77
C LEU A 167 -9.59 -10.07 19.56
N GLY A 168 -8.47 -9.38 19.77
CA GLY A 168 -7.52 -9.02 18.74
C GLY A 168 -6.76 -10.23 18.20
N SER A 169 -6.49 -10.20 16.90
CA SER A 169 -5.70 -11.24 16.23
C SER A 169 -4.24 -11.26 16.70
N THR A 170 -3.64 -12.45 16.73
CA THR A 170 -2.22 -12.71 17.01
C THR A 170 -1.66 -13.67 15.97
N ILE A 171 -0.46 -13.39 15.46
CA ILE A 171 0.28 -14.28 14.56
C ILE A 171 1.67 -14.60 15.12
N LYS A 172 2.22 -15.74 14.70
CA LYS A 172 3.60 -16.13 14.96
C LYS A 172 4.33 -16.21 13.62
N ILE A 173 5.47 -15.55 13.53
CA ILE A 173 6.32 -15.57 12.34
C ILE A 173 7.67 -16.12 12.75
N SER A 174 8.17 -17.11 12.01
CA SER A 174 9.52 -17.64 12.22
C SER A 174 10.46 -17.06 11.18
N GLY A 175 11.65 -16.63 11.62
CA GLY A 175 12.71 -16.24 10.70
C GLY A 175 13.18 -17.45 9.90
N GLN A 176 13.28 -17.30 8.58
CA GLN A 176 13.72 -18.37 7.67
C GLN A 176 14.83 -17.84 6.76
N SER A 177 15.93 -18.59 6.67
CA SER A 177 17.02 -18.27 5.75
C SER A 177 16.54 -18.40 4.30
N GLY A 178 16.98 -17.49 3.44
CA GLY A 178 16.62 -17.51 2.01
C GLY A 178 15.15 -17.18 1.70
N SER A 179 14.37 -16.73 2.69
CA SER A 179 12.97 -16.35 2.49
C SER A 179 12.82 -15.01 1.76
N SER A 180 11.62 -14.73 1.25
CA SER A 180 11.24 -13.40 0.78
C SER A 180 10.70 -12.56 1.93
N ALA A 181 10.72 -11.24 1.75
CA ALA A 181 10.06 -10.35 2.70
C ALA A 181 8.59 -10.74 2.90
N GLN A 182 8.09 -10.59 4.13
CA GLN A 182 6.71 -10.89 4.49
C GLN A 182 5.96 -9.60 4.79
N TYR A 183 4.68 -9.54 4.44
CA TYR A 183 3.90 -8.32 4.50
C TYR A 183 2.57 -8.59 5.20
N PHE A 184 2.27 -7.78 6.22
CA PHE A 184 1.07 -7.92 7.03
C PHE A 184 0.36 -6.58 7.19
N GLN A 185 -0.95 -6.58 7.04
CA GLN A 185 -1.78 -5.40 7.27
C GLN A 185 -2.57 -5.56 8.57
N MET A 186 -2.45 -4.55 9.42
CA MET A 186 -3.23 -4.39 10.63
C MET A 186 -4.49 -3.59 10.30
N SER A 187 -5.63 -4.09 10.78
CA SER A 187 -6.91 -3.38 10.70
C SER A 187 -7.45 -3.01 12.08
N SER A 188 -8.24 -1.95 12.13
CA SER A 188 -8.86 -1.48 13.37
C SER A 188 -10.20 -2.16 13.66
N LEU A 189 -10.84 -1.76 14.75
CA LEU A 189 -12.14 -2.30 15.14
C LEU A 189 -13.15 -1.91 14.06
N ARG A 190 -13.81 -2.90 13.46
CA ARG A 190 -14.91 -2.68 12.53
C ARG A 190 -16.19 -3.25 13.14
N VAL A 191 -17.19 -2.39 13.29
CA VAL A 191 -18.56 -2.77 13.66
C VAL A 191 -19.36 -2.78 12.37
N ARG A 192 -19.94 -3.93 12.03
CA ARG A 192 -20.87 -4.04 10.91
C ARG A 192 -22.22 -4.48 11.44
N SER A 193 -23.29 -3.86 10.95
CA SER A 193 -24.64 -4.41 11.09
C SER A 193 -24.70 -5.73 10.33
N ASN A 194 -25.42 -6.70 10.87
CA ASN A 194 -25.70 -7.93 10.15
C ASN A 194 -26.52 -7.66 8.89
N THR A 195 -26.51 -8.63 7.97
CA THR A 195 -27.37 -8.61 6.79
C THR A 195 -28.83 -8.53 7.21
N TYR A 196 -29.66 -7.83 6.43
CA TYR A 196 -31.08 -7.64 6.70
C TYR A 196 -31.77 -9.01 6.94
N GLY A 197 -32.42 -9.16 8.09
CA GLY A 197 -33.09 -10.40 8.50
C GLY A 197 -32.39 -11.22 9.59
N GLU A 198 -31.13 -10.92 9.92
CA GLU A 198 -30.41 -11.59 11.02
C GLU A 198 -30.22 -10.68 12.24
N PRO A 199 -30.76 -11.02 13.43
CA PRO A 199 -30.50 -10.27 14.64
C PRO A 199 -29.03 -10.43 15.07
N GLY A 200 -28.33 -9.32 15.30
CA GLY A 200 -26.99 -9.32 15.87
C GLY A 200 -26.09 -8.18 15.40
N ILE A 201 -24.92 -8.07 16.01
CA ILE A 201 -23.85 -7.12 15.67
C ILE A 201 -22.59 -7.91 15.38
N ASN A 202 -22.00 -7.73 14.20
CA ASN A 202 -20.70 -8.32 13.88
C ASN A 202 -19.58 -7.36 14.30
N LEU A 203 -18.83 -7.77 15.33
CA LEU A 203 -17.72 -7.01 15.89
C LEU A 203 -16.39 -7.68 15.57
N LYS A 204 -15.58 -7.07 14.68
CA LYS A 204 -14.18 -7.47 14.49
C LYS A 204 -13.26 -6.53 15.24
N SER A 205 -12.68 -6.95 16.36
CA SER A 205 -11.83 -6.09 17.19
C SER A 205 -10.40 -5.91 16.69
N GLY A 206 -10.15 -6.02 15.39
CA GLY A 206 -8.82 -5.90 14.80
C GLY A 206 -8.31 -7.23 14.25
N ASP A 207 -7.82 -7.17 13.03
CA ASP A 207 -7.43 -8.33 12.21
C ASP A 207 -5.99 -8.14 11.71
N ILE A 208 -5.32 -9.26 11.45
CA ILE A 208 -3.99 -9.31 10.82
C ILE A 208 -4.13 -10.07 9.51
N THR A 209 -3.93 -9.38 8.39
CA THR A 209 -4.08 -9.97 7.06
C THR A 209 -2.72 -10.07 6.38
N VAL A 210 -2.41 -11.23 5.79
CA VAL A 210 -1.22 -11.39 4.94
C VAL A 210 -1.44 -10.65 3.63
N LEU A 211 -0.44 -9.92 3.16
CA LEU A 211 -0.46 -9.23 1.88
C LEU A 211 0.39 -9.96 0.85
N ASP A 212 -0.06 -9.94 -0.41
CA ASP A 212 0.80 -10.23 -1.55
C ASP A 212 1.94 -9.19 -1.60
N ARG A 213 3.14 -9.63 -2.01
CA ARG A 213 4.31 -8.77 -2.09
C ARG A 213 4.10 -7.57 -3.00
N SER A 214 3.41 -7.72 -4.13
CA SER A 214 3.19 -6.62 -5.08
C SER A 214 2.43 -5.47 -4.43
N TYR A 215 1.37 -5.83 -3.67
CA TYR A 215 0.59 -4.83 -2.95
C TYR A 215 1.35 -4.29 -1.73
N GLY A 216 2.06 -5.16 -0.99
CA GLY A 216 2.89 -4.74 0.14
C GLY A 216 3.99 -3.75 -0.25
N ASP A 217 4.68 -4.00 -1.37
CA ASP A 217 5.68 -3.08 -1.93
C ASP A 217 5.04 -1.76 -2.40
N PHE A 218 3.84 -1.81 -2.98
CA PHE A 218 3.10 -0.58 -3.29
C PHE A 218 2.79 0.22 -2.03
N LEU A 219 2.32 -0.43 -0.96
CA LEU A 219 2.07 0.25 0.31
C LEU A 219 3.35 0.84 0.91
N ARG A 220 4.50 0.16 0.83
CA ARG A 220 5.79 0.73 1.29
C ARG A 220 6.17 1.99 0.55
N MET A 221 5.82 2.10 -0.73
CA MET A 221 6.07 3.30 -1.51
C MET A 221 5.22 4.48 -1.03
N ILE A 222 3.95 4.24 -0.65
CA ILE A 222 2.99 5.31 -0.36
C ILE A 222 2.74 5.58 1.13
N TYR A 223 3.26 4.74 2.02
CA TYR A 223 3.13 4.87 3.47
C TYR A 223 4.46 5.33 4.09
N THR A 224 4.34 6.03 5.22
CA THR A 224 5.51 6.47 5.98
C THR A 224 6.04 5.35 6.86
N GLU A 225 7.34 5.13 6.89
CA GLU A 225 7.94 4.24 7.89
C GLU A 225 7.92 4.90 9.28
N ASN A 226 7.25 4.27 10.23
CA ASN A 226 7.35 4.62 11.63
C ASN A 226 8.74 4.23 12.13
N GLN A 227 9.57 5.24 12.38
CA GLN A 227 10.82 5.04 13.09
C GLN A 227 10.52 4.65 14.55
N LYS A 228 11.33 3.75 15.09
CA LYS A 228 11.21 3.23 16.46
C LYS A 228 11.41 4.32 17.51
#